data_AF-A0A816DC83-F1
#
_entry.id   AF-A0A816DC83-F1
#
_cell.length_a   1.000
_cell.length_b   1.000
_cell.length_c   1.000
_cell.angle_alpha   90.00
_cell.angle_beta   90.00
_cell.angle_gamma   90.00
#
_symmetry.space_group_name_H-M   'P 1'
#
loop_
_entity.id
_entity.type
_entity.pdbx_description
1 polymer ?
#
loop_
_entity_poly.entity_id
_entity_poly.type
_entity_poly.pdbx_seq_one_letter_code
_entity_poly.pdbx_strand_id
1 'polypeptide(L)'
;DEQLFVADNLAYFPYQVQDEPLFIIEQIDLSISVSGSTQLQQFRDLLKQHLDYTDDDEGIDITKIEKKLYDVSETIINELNQCLYTTKSTMLLLLLKSYLKDVYYLNDTKIIEYDHTESCKITDRPIVTRKINVKFEPKVILDTIKPIIKYDNFQKRKQIIKEFGDFKRYLLAFDADIEDTIQSISELLPASYSTPTKGKKKGSGTSKRRKVMIDSDDDSVNGDF
;
A
#
# COMPACT_ATOMS: atom_id res chain seq x y z
N ASP A 1 0.72 -4.01 18.77
CA ASP A 1 -0.23 -4.94 19.40
C ASP A 1 -1.66 -4.40 19.44
N GLU A 2 -1.88 -3.16 19.85
CA GLU A 2 -3.23 -2.56 19.84
C GLU A 2 -3.84 -2.44 18.44
N GLN A 3 -3.10 -1.91 17.46
CA GLN A 3 -3.57 -1.79 16.07
C GLN A 3 -3.94 -3.15 15.45
N LEU A 4 -3.18 -4.19 15.78
CA LEU A 4 -3.47 -5.56 15.35
C LEU A 4 -4.79 -6.05 15.91
N PHE A 5 -4.98 -5.88 17.21
CA PHE A 5 -6.20 -6.28 17.91
C PHE A 5 -7.43 -5.58 17.32
N VAL A 6 -7.32 -4.27 17.04
CA VAL A 6 -8.42 -3.51 16.41
C VAL A 6 -8.71 -4.03 15.00
N ALA A 7 -7.68 -4.22 14.16
CA ALA A 7 -7.87 -4.71 12.80
C ALA A 7 -8.48 -6.13 12.76
N ASP A 8 -8.05 -7.01 13.68
CA ASP A 8 -8.57 -8.38 13.77
C ASP A 8 -10.07 -8.36 14.15
N ASN A 9 -10.45 -7.51 15.11
CA ASN A 9 -11.87 -7.35 15.46
C ASN A 9 -12.69 -6.79 14.29
N LEU A 10 -12.20 -5.76 13.59
CA LEU A 10 -12.87 -5.22 12.40
C LEU A 10 -13.02 -6.28 11.29
N ALA A 11 -12.04 -7.16 11.10
CA ALA A 11 -12.14 -8.23 10.11
C ALA A 11 -13.20 -9.31 10.47
N TYR A 12 -13.51 -9.50 11.75
CA TYR A 12 -14.38 -10.59 12.20
C TYR A 12 -15.75 -10.17 12.72
N PHE A 13 -16.05 -8.86 12.73
CA PHE A 13 -17.40 -8.42 13.07
C PHE A 13 -18.46 -9.01 12.12
N PRO A 14 -19.62 -9.42 12.66
CA PRO A 14 -20.70 -9.99 11.88
C PRO A 14 -21.54 -8.88 11.25
N TYR A 15 -20.99 -8.18 10.26
CA TYR A 15 -21.69 -7.11 9.55
C TYR A 15 -23.02 -7.60 8.98
N GLN A 16 -24.08 -6.81 9.14
CA GLN A 16 -25.46 -7.18 8.80
C GLN A 16 -25.98 -6.50 7.53
N VAL A 17 -25.56 -5.25 7.32
CA VAL A 17 -25.91 -4.44 6.15
C VAL A 17 -24.66 -4.03 5.40
N GLN A 18 -24.76 -3.85 4.08
CA GLN A 18 -23.61 -3.48 3.23
C GLN A 18 -23.02 -2.12 3.60
N ASP A 19 -23.83 -1.22 4.17
CA ASP A 19 -23.39 0.08 4.67
C ASP A 19 -22.22 -0.04 5.67
N GLU A 20 -22.27 -0.97 6.62
CA GLU A 20 -21.26 -1.09 7.67
C GLU A 20 -19.83 -1.36 7.14
N PRO A 21 -19.56 -2.39 6.30
CA PRO A 21 -18.23 -2.60 5.74
C PRO A 21 -17.86 -1.54 4.68
N LEU A 22 -18.83 -0.94 3.99
CA LEU A 22 -18.57 0.16 3.04
C LEU A 22 -18.08 1.41 3.78
N PHE A 23 -18.74 1.78 4.88
CA PHE A 23 -18.31 2.86 5.76
C PHE A 23 -16.87 2.65 6.24
N ILE A 24 -16.54 1.44 6.68
CA ILE A 24 -15.17 1.15 7.13
C ILE A 24 -14.15 1.31 6.00
N ILE A 25 -14.48 0.84 4.79
CA ILE A 25 -13.61 1.01 3.63
C ILE A 25 -13.42 2.49 3.29
N GLU A 26 -14.49 3.29 3.31
CA GLU A 26 -14.41 4.74 3.10
C GLU A 26 -13.50 5.43 4.14
N GLN A 27 -13.67 5.10 5.42
CA GLN A 27 -12.82 5.65 6.48
C GLN A 27 -11.35 5.22 6.33
N ILE A 28 -11.10 3.99 5.86
CA ILE A 28 -9.76 3.52 5.51
C ILE A 28 -9.19 4.38 4.38
N ASP A 29 -9.93 4.63 3.31
CA ASP A 29 -9.46 5.38 2.15
C ASP A 29 -9.12 6.83 2.50
N LEU A 30 -9.96 7.49 3.30
CA LEU A 30 -9.67 8.83 3.83
C LEU A 30 -8.39 8.85 4.68
N SER A 31 -8.22 7.84 5.55
CA SER A 31 -7.03 7.74 6.40
C SER A 31 -5.76 7.51 5.58
N ILE A 32 -5.82 6.65 4.57
CA ILE A 32 -4.67 6.26 3.75
C ILE A 32 -4.27 7.38 2.78
N SER A 33 -5.23 8.12 2.22
CA SER A 33 -4.94 9.26 1.35
C SER A 33 -4.00 10.29 2.03
N VAL A 34 -4.26 10.58 3.31
CA VAL A 34 -3.44 11.51 4.09
C VAL A 34 -2.16 10.85 4.62
N SER A 35 -2.29 9.71 5.30
CA SER A 35 -1.17 9.08 6.00
C SER A 35 -0.18 8.40 5.06
N GLY A 36 -0.67 7.73 4.00
CA GLY A 36 0.14 7.03 3.02
C GLY A 36 1.02 7.97 2.20
N SER A 37 0.47 9.08 1.71
CA SER A 37 1.25 10.10 0.98
C SER A 37 2.35 10.71 1.84
N THR A 38 2.02 11.04 3.10
CA THR A 38 2.97 11.59 4.08
C THR A 38 4.12 10.62 4.35
N GLN A 39 3.81 9.33 4.59
CA GLN A 39 4.82 8.30 4.84
C GLN A 39 5.73 8.05 3.63
N LEU A 40 5.14 7.99 2.43
CA LEU A 40 5.86 7.82 1.18
C LEU A 40 6.84 8.97 0.96
N GLN A 41 6.38 10.20 1.21
CA GLN A 41 7.19 11.41 1.05
C GLN A 41 8.36 11.44 2.04
N GLN A 42 8.12 11.17 3.32
CA GLN A 42 9.17 11.13 4.34
C GLN A 42 10.31 10.16 3.97
N PHE A 43 9.95 8.96 3.50
CA PHE A 43 10.94 7.97 3.11
C PHE A 43 11.70 8.39 1.84
N ARG A 44 10.99 8.93 0.84
CA ARG A 44 11.58 9.44 -0.41
C ARG A 44 12.63 10.52 -0.13
N ASP A 45 12.36 11.42 0.81
CA ASP A 45 13.27 12.52 1.14
C ASP A 45 14.57 12.00 1.78
N LEU A 46 14.48 11.04 2.71
CA LEU A 46 15.67 10.38 3.27
C LEU A 46 16.50 9.67 2.21
N LEU A 47 15.84 8.95 1.29
CA LEU A 47 16.53 8.26 0.20
C LEU A 47 17.18 9.24 -0.80
N LYS A 48 16.50 10.34 -1.13
CA LYS A 48 17.05 11.39 -2.02
C LYS A 48 18.29 12.04 -1.39
N GLN A 49 18.20 12.38 -0.12
CA GLN A 49 19.26 13.10 0.59
C GLN A 49 20.52 12.25 0.82
N HIS A 50 20.37 10.94 1.08
CA HIS A 50 21.48 10.09 1.52
C HIS A 50 21.89 9.00 0.54
N LEU A 51 21.05 8.66 -0.43
CA LEU A 51 21.26 7.52 -1.34
C LEU A 51 21.16 7.90 -2.82
N ASP A 52 21.05 9.19 -3.16
CA ASP A 52 20.82 9.71 -4.52
C ASP A 52 19.64 9.01 -5.22
N TYR A 53 18.62 8.64 -4.44
CA TYR A 53 17.43 8.03 -5.00
C TYR A 53 16.72 9.00 -5.93
N THR A 54 16.48 8.58 -7.16
CA THR A 54 15.54 9.25 -8.07
C THR A 54 14.25 8.46 -8.08
N ASP A 55 13.15 9.15 -7.83
CA ASP A 55 11.82 8.55 -7.88
C ASP A 55 11.40 8.37 -9.33
N ASP A 56 11.79 7.25 -9.93
CA ASP A 56 11.26 6.80 -11.21
C ASP A 56 10.08 5.84 -10.99
N ASP A 57 9.22 5.74 -12.00
CA ASP A 57 8.05 4.85 -11.99
C ASP A 57 8.45 3.36 -12.04
N GLU A 58 9.72 3.04 -12.29
CA GLU A 58 10.23 1.67 -12.41
C GLU A 58 10.60 1.03 -11.05
N GLY A 59 10.52 1.79 -9.96
CA GLY A 59 10.79 1.30 -8.61
C GLY A 59 12.27 1.42 -8.22
N ILE A 60 12.60 1.03 -6.99
CA ILE A 60 13.92 1.30 -6.43
C ILE A 60 14.93 0.27 -6.95
N ASP A 61 15.82 0.70 -7.85
CA ASP A 61 16.97 -0.09 -8.25
C ASP A 61 18.03 -0.11 -7.14
N ILE A 62 17.95 -1.16 -6.31
CA ILE A 62 18.88 -1.37 -5.19
C ILE A 62 20.34 -1.39 -5.66
N THR A 63 20.63 -1.86 -6.88
CA THR A 63 22.02 -1.98 -7.38
C THR A 63 22.68 -0.62 -7.57
N LYS A 64 21.89 0.42 -7.91
CA LYS A 64 22.39 1.80 -8.06
C LYS A 64 22.78 2.44 -6.73
N ILE A 65 22.03 2.14 -5.67
CA ILE A 65 22.23 2.73 -4.33
C ILE A 65 23.09 1.84 -3.41
N GLU A 66 23.44 0.63 -3.86
CA GLU A 66 24.09 -0.42 -3.07
C GLU A 66 25.37 0.07 -2.39
N LYS A 67 26.23 0.76 -3.15
CA LYS A 67 27.50 1.30 -2.64
C LYS A 67 27.26 2.34 -1.55
N LYS A 68 26.35 3.29 -1.80
CA LYS A 68 26.04 4.35 -0.83
C LYS A 68 25.43 3.79 0.45
N LEU A 69 24.64 2.72 0.33
CA LEU A 69 24.01 2.05 1.46
C LEU A 69 25.03 1.48 2.47
N TYR A 70 26.25 1.13 2.04
CA TYR A 70 27.34 0.78 2.97
C TYR A 70 27.79 1.98 3.81
N ASP A 71 27.84 3.16 3.20
CA ASP A 71 28.40 4.37 3.80
C ASP A 71 27.38 5.18 4.61
N VAL A 72 26.08 4.87 4.50
CA VAL A 72 25.02 5.52 5.29
C VAL A 72 25.26 5.29 6.79
N SER A 73 25.16 6.37 7.57
CA SER A 73 25.31 6.33 9.02
C SER A 73 24.18 5.55 9.70
N GLU A 74 24.48 4.96 10.85
CA GLU A 74 23.47 4.19 11.61
C GLU A 74 22.29 5.05 12.06
N THR A 75 22.49 6.36 12.23
CA THR A 75 21.41 7.32 12.54
C THR A 75 20.35 7.33 11.43
N ILE A 76 20.77 7.45 10.17
CA ILE A 76 19.86 7.46 9.02
C ILE A 76 19.22 6.09 8.82
N ILE A 77 19.95 5.00 9.06
CA ILE A 77 19.35 3.65 9.03
C ILE A 77 18.25 3.51 10.10
N ASN A 78 18.45 4.06 11.29
CA ASN A 78 17.43 4.06 12.33
C ASN A 78 16.22 4.91 11.93
N GLU A 79 16.43 6.08 11.33
CA GLU A 79 15.34 6.93 10.81
C GLU A 79 14.53 6.21 9.73
N LEU A 80 15.19 5.56 8.76
CA LEU A 80 14.52 4.75 7.73
C LEU A 80 13.70 3.61 8.35
N ASN A 81 14.23 2.92 9.37
CA ASN A 81 13.49 1.91 10.12
C ASN A 81 12.27 2.49 10.84
N GLN A 82 12.36 3.70 11.40
CA GLN A 82 11.22 4.35 12.03
C GLN A 82 10.15 4.72 11.01
N CYS A 83 10.53 5.27 9.85
CA CYS A 83 9.61 5.52 8.76
C CYS A 83 8.91 4.22 8.33
N LEU A 84 9.65 3.12 8.23
CA LEU A 84 9.06 1.81 7.90
C LEU A 84 8.15 1.27 9.01
N TYR A 85 8.47 1.54 10.28
CA TYR A 85 7.62 1.16 11.39
C TYR A 85 6.26 1.89 11.33
N THR A 86 6.23 3.16 10.92
CA THR A 86 4.98 3.92 10.81
C THR A 86 4.11 3.45 9.64
N THR A 87 4.69 2.90 8.55
CA THR A 87 3.89 2.36 7.43
C THR A 87 3.08 1.11 7.79
N LYS A 88 3.39 0.42 8.90
CA LYS A 88 2.70 -0.80 9.32
C LYS A 88 1.20 -0.62 9.51
N SER A 89 0.78 0.51 10.09
CA SER A 89 -0.64 0.78 10.30
C SER A 89 -1.36 0.90 8.96
N THR A 90 -0.75 1.62 8.02
CA THR A 90 -1.26 1.78 6.65
C THR A 90 -1.35 0.43 5.96
N MET A 91 -0.29 -0.38 6.01
CA MET A 91 -0.29 -1.75 5.45
C MET A 91 -1.37 -2.65 6.05
N LEU A 92 -1.62 -2.53 7.36
CA LEU A 92 -2.66 -3.29 8.04
C LEU A 92 -4.07 -2.86 7.61
N LEU A 93 -4.29 -1.56 7.41
CA LEU A 93 -5.56 -1.03 6.89
C LEU A 93 -5.78 -1.43 5.43
N LEU A 94 -4.74 -1.41 4.59
CA LEU A 94 -4.80 -1.94 3.21
C LEU A 94 -5.20 -3.42 3.19
N LEU A 95 -4.59 -4.22 4.07
CA LEU A 95 -4.93 -5.64 4.21
C LEU A 95 -6.39 -5.82 4.66
N LEU A 96 -6.85 -5.01 5.61
CA LEU A 96 -8.22 -5.04 6.11
C LEU A 96 -9.23 -4.66 5.02
N LYS A 97 -8.98 -3.59 4.26
CA LYS A 97 -9.80 -3.18 3.11
C LYS A 97 -9.90 -4.32 2.09
N SER A 98 -8.77 -4.89 1.67
CA SER A 98 -8.74 -6.01 0.74
C SER A 98 -9.54 -7.22 1.26
N TYR A 99 -9.39 -7.54 2.55
CA TYR A 99 -10.14 -8.62 3.18
C TYR A 99 -11.66 -8.36 3.21
N LEU A 100 -12.10 -7.15 3.59
CA LEU A 100 -13.52 -6.80 3.63
C LEU A 100 -14.15 -6.85 2.24
N LYS A 101 -13.43 -6.37 1.21
CA LYS A 101 -13.85 -6.51 -0.20
C LYS A 101 -14.09 -7.97 -0.57
N ASP A 102 -13.12 -8.83 -0.25
CA ASP A 102 -13.16 -10.26 -0.57
C ASP A 102 -14.30 -10.99 0.13
N VAL A 103 -14.47 -10.75 1.43
CA VAL A 103 -15.40 -11.47 2.31
C VAL A 103 -16.85 -11.11 2.04
N TYR A 104 -17.10 -9.85 1.69
CA TYR A 104 -18.45 -9.30 1.49
C TYR A 104 -18.81 -9.03 0.04
N TYR A 105 -17.95 -9.44 -0.91
CA TYR A 105 -18.16 -9.23 -2.36
C TYR A 105 -18.41 -7.75 -2.70
N LEU A 106 -17.62 -6.86 -2.09
CA LEU A 106 -17.63 -5.43 -2.41
C LEU A 106 -16.63 -5.17 -3.54
N ASN A 107 -17.10 -4.45 -4.55
CA ASN A 107 -16.30 -4.04 -5.71
C ASN A 107 -16.15 -2.52 -5.72
N ASP A 108 -15.29 -2.03 -6.60
CA ASP A 108 -14.95 -0.60 -6.63
C ASP A 108 -16.14 0.27 -7.02
N THR A 109 -17.02 -0.22 -7.90
CA THR A 109 -18.27 0.49 -8.22
C THR A 109 -19.09 0.78 -6.96
N LYS A 110 -19.30 -0.22 -6.09
CA LYS A 110 -20.03 -0.01 -4.84
C LYS A 110 -19.31 0.92 -3.87
N ILE A 111 -17.98 0.93 -3.87
CA ILE A 111 -17.17 1.79 -2.99
C ILE A 111 -17.22 3.24 -3.49
N ILE A 112 -17.09 3.46 -4.80
CA ILE A 112 -17.13 4.79 -5.43
C ILE A 112 -18.52 5.41 -5.35
N GLU A 113 -19.57 4.60 -5.54
CA GLU A 113 -20.97 5.04 -5.44
C GLU A 113 -21.45 5.20 -4.00
N TYR A 114 -20.66 4.76 -3.00
CA TYR A 114 -21.04 4.86 -1.60
C TYR A 114 -20.98 6.32 -1.12
N ASP A 115 -22.05 6.76 -0.48
CA ASP A 115 -22.14 8.05 0.21
C ASP A 115 -22.75 7.82 1.59
N HIS A 116 -21.94 7.97 2.63
CA HIS A 116 -22.37 7.80 4.02
C HIS A 116 -23.39 8.86 4.47
N THR A 117 -23.58 9.93 3.70
CA THR A 117 -24.59 10.98 3.96
C THR A 117 -25.93 10.69 3.29
N GLU A 118 -26.00 9.68 2.41
CA GLU A 118 -27.21 9.27 1.73
C GLU A 118 -28.21 8.61 2.70
N SER A 119 -29.51 8.63 2.36
CA SER A 119 -30.54 8.04 3.21
C SER A 119 -30.34 6.53 3.41
N CYS A 120 -30.39 6.07 4.67
CA CYS A 120 -30.28 4.66 5.06
C CYS A 120 -31.23 3.72 4.29
N LYS A 121 -32.36 4.21 3.76
CA LYS A 121 -33.29 3.42 2.94
C LYS A 121 -32.69 2.91 1.62
N ILE A 122 -31.61 3.54 1.14
CA ILE A 122 -30.94 3.22 -0.13
C ILE A 122 -29.66 2.40 0.14
N THR A 123 -28.95 2.70 1.24
CA THR A 123 -27.64 2.13 1.60
C THR A 123 -27.71 0.88 2.49
N ASP A 124 -28.77 0.68 3.28
CA ASP A 124 -28.95 -0.49 4.18
C ASP A 124 -29.39 -1.78 3.46
N ARG A 125 -28.69 -2.16 2.39
CA ARG A 125 -28.94 -3.44 1.75
C ARG A 125 -28.42 -4.58 2.64
N PRO A 126 -29.25 -5.57 3.02
CA PRO A 126 -28.79 -6.69 3.84
C PRO A 126 -27.67 -7.48 3.17
N ILE A 127 -26.76 -8.01 3.99
CA ILE A 127 -25.71 -8.93 3.54
C ILE A 127 -26.31 -10.33 3.47
N VAL A 128 -26.46 -10.84 2.24
CA VAL A 128 -27.09 -12.15 1.98
C VAL A 128 -26.08 -13.29 2.07
N THR A 129 -24.82 -13.05 1.70
CA THR A 129 -23.78 -14.08 1.63
C THR A 129 -22.42 -13.55 2.06
N ARG A 130 -21.68 -14.34 2.82
CA ARG A 130 -20.28 -14.12 3.18
C ARG A 130 -19.41 -15.19 2.52
N LYS A 131 -18.31 -14.78 1.89
CA LYS A 131 -17.35 -15.71 1.28
C LYS A 131 -16.72 -16.57 2.38
N ILE A 132 -16.84 -17.89 2.24
CA ILE A 132 -16.29 -18.86 3.21
C ILE A 132 -14.80 -19.07 2.92
N ASN A 133 -14.02 -19.40 3.94
CA ASN A 133 -12.58 -19.72 3.85
C ASN A 133 -11.68 -18.55 3.45
N VAL A 134 -12.14 -17.30 3.54
CA VAL A 134 -11.24 -16.14 3.52
C VAL A 134 -10.67 -15.96 4.91
N LYS A 135 -9.33 -15.88 5.01
CA LYS A 135 -8.63 -15.67 6.27
C LYS A 135 -8.01 -14.28 6.28
N PHE A 136 -8.18 -13.57 7.38
CA PHE A 136 -7.43 -12.37 7.66
C PHE A 136 -6.12 -12.81 8.35
N GLU A 137 -4.97 -12.53 7.73
CA GLU A 137 -3.64 -12.95 8.24
C GLU A 137 -2.73 -11.75 8.56
N PRO A 138 -3.16 -10.85 9.47
CA PRO A 138 -2.47 -9.58 9.73
C PRO A 138 -1.11 -9.73 10.41
N LYS A 139 -0.86 -10.87 11.08
CA LYS A 139 0.41 -11.15 11.75
C LYS A 139 1.59 -11.17 10.78
N VAL A 140 1.36 -11.54 9.52
CA VAL A 140 2.40 -11.57 8.48
C VAL A 140 2.98 -10.16 8.23
N ILE A 141 2.13 -9.14 8.21
CA ILE A 141 2.57 -7.73 8.07
C ILE A 141 3.45 -7.31 9.26
N LEU A 142 3.16 -7.82 10.46
CA LEU A 142 3.91 -7.46 11.67
C LEU A 142 5.21 -8.25 11.84
N ASP A 143 5.22 -9.53 11.45
CA ASP A 143 6.37 -10.42 11.53
C ASP A 143 7.45 -10.07 10.50
N THR A 144 7.09 -9.40 9.41
CA THR A 144 8.04 -8.92 8.39
C THR A 144 9.07 -7.94 8.95
N ILE A 145 8.74 -7.25 10.05
CA ILE A 145 9.58 -6.21 10.64
C ILE A 145 10.28 -6.70 11.91
N LYS A 146 10.24 -8.01 12.20
CA LYS A 146 11.20 -8.59 13.15
C LYS A 146 12.55 -8.65 12.47
N PRO A 147 13.62 -8.12 13.08
CA PRO A 147 14.94 -8.16 12.48
C PRO A 147 15.29 -9.61 12.18
N ILE A 148 15.52 -9.90 10.90
CA ILE A 148 15.88 -11.25 10.48
C ILE A 148 17.24 -11.55 11.11
N ILE A 149 17.21 -12.37 12.16
CA ILE A 149 18.34 -12.61 13.08
C ILE A 149 19.57 -13.14 12.33
N LYS A 150 19.35 -13.78 11.18
CA LYS A 150 20.38 -14.40 10.34
C LYS A 150 21.01 -13.46 9.31
N TYR A 151 20.51 -12.23 9.17
CA TYR A 151 21.04 -11.29 8.17
C TYR A 151 22.24 -10.52 8.72
N ASP A 152 23.27 -10.36 7.89
CA ASP A 152 24.33 -9.40 8.15
C ASP A 152 23.78 -7.96 8.08
N ASN A 153 24.57 -6.98 8.53
CA ASN A 153 24.14 -5.59 8.59
C ASN A 153 23.76 -5.03 7.22
N PHE A 154 24.45 -5.46 6.16
CA PHE A 154 24.17 -4.98 4.83
C PHE A 154 22.85 -5.54 4.29
N GLN A 155 22.57 -6.82 4.50
CA GLN A 155 21.30 -7.46 4.16
C GLN A 155 20.13 -6.84 4.92
N LYS A 156 20.32 -6.46 6.19
CA LYS A 156 19.29 -5.71 6.95
C LYS A 156 18.99 -4.36 6.30
N ARG A 157 20.02 -3.61 5.88
CA ARG A 157 19.84 -2.32 5.19
C ARG A 157 19.14 -2.50 3.83
N LYS A 158 19.52 -3.52 3.07
CA LYS A 158 18.88 -3.88 1.79
C LYS A 158 17.40 -4.25 1.97
N GLN A 159 17.08 -4.95 3.04
CA GLN A 159 15.71 -5.34 3.38
C GLN A 159 14.83 -4.11 3.63
N ILE A 160 15.32 -3.08 4.31
CA ILE A 160 14.59 -1.81 4.54
C ILE A 160 14.17 -1.18 3.19
N ILE A 161 15.08 -1.12 2.22
CA ILE A 161 14.78 -0.56 0.90
C ILE A 161 13.73 -1.40 0.17
N LYS A 162 13.87 -2.72 0.24
CA LYS A 162 12.91 -3.64 -0.39
C LYS A 162 11.51 -3.49 0.19
N GLU A 163 11.40 -3.44 1.52
CA GLU A 163 10.12 -3.28 2.22
C GLU A 163 9.46 -1.94 1.90
N PHE A 164 10.25 -0.87 1.76
CA PHE A 164 9.72 0.40 1.28
C PHE A 164 9.24 0.33 -0.19
N GLY A 165 9.98 -0.35 -1.07
CA GLY A 165 9.55 -0.59 -2.45
C GLY A 165 8.24 -1.38 -2.53
N ASP A 166 8.09 -2.41 -1.68
CA ASP A 166 6.86 -3.17 -1.53
C ASP A 166 5.72 -2.26 -1.04
N PHE A 167 5.94 -1.46 0.02
CA PHE A 167 4.96 -0.48 0.52
C PHE A 167 4.52 0.52 -0.56
N LYS A 168 5.46 1.13 -1.30
CA LYS A 168 5.16 2.05 -2.41
C LYS A 168 4.27 1.37 -3.45
N ARG A 169 4.61 0.14 -3.85
CA ARG A 169 3.82 -0.63 -4.81
C ARG A 169 2.41 -0.91 -4.30
N TYR A 170 2.28 -1.29 -3.03
CA TYR A 170 0.96 -1.53 -2.43
C TYR A 170 0.13 -0.26 -2.40
N LEU A 171 0.68 0.84 -1.91
CA LEU A 171 -0.04 2.12 -1.83
C LEU A 171 -0.51 2.59 -3.22
N LEU A 172 0.34 2.51 -4.24
CA LEU A 172 0.00 2.92 -5.61
C LEU A 172 -1.03 2.02 -6.29
N ALA A 173 -1.01 0.73 -5.98
CA ALA A 173 -1.98 -0.21 -6.54
C ALA A 173 -3.40 -0.03 -5.97
N PHE A 174 -3.54 0.63 -4.81
CA PHE A 174 -4.83 1.02 -4.24
C PHE A 174 -5.32 2.39 -4.74
N ASP A 175 -4.42 3.28 -5.16
CA ASP A 175 -4.74 4.65 -5.58
C ASP A 175 -5.10 4.74 -7.07
N ALA A 176 -4.56 3.85 -7.89
CA ALA A 176 -4.99 3.68 -9.27
C ALA A 176 -6.06 2.58 -9.32
N ASP A 177 -7.09 2.76 -10.15
CA ASP A 177 -8.04 1.69 -10.59
C ASP A 177 -7.33 0.48 -11.29
N ILE A 178 -6.02 0.32 -11.10
CA ILE A 178 -5.15 -0.80 -11.47
C ILE A 178 -5.18 -1.86 -10.35
N GLU A 179 -6.18 -1.86 -9.46
CA GLU A 179 -6.44 -2.98 -8.53
C GLU A 179 -6.74 -4.31 -9.25
N ASP A 180 -7.06 -4.29 -10.55
CA ASP A 180 -7.09 -5.49 -11.41
C ASP A 180 -5.78 -6.31 -11.35
N THR A 181 -4.69 -5.69 -10.89
CA THR A 181 -3.42 -6.37 -10.61
C THR A 181 -3.31 -6.97 -9.21
N ILE A 182 -3.96 -6.43 -8.17
CA ILE A 182 -3.96 -6.98 -6.80
C ILE A 182 -5.26 -7.76 -6.59
N GLN A 183 -5.28 -9.01 -7.06
CA GLN A 183 -6.50 -9.82 -7.07
C GLN A 183 -6.80 -10.51 -5.73
N SER A 184 -5.88 -10.44 -4.77
CA SER A 184 -6.02 -11.11 -3.48
C SER A 184 -5.18 -10.47 -2.39
N ILE A 185 -5.70 -10.54 -1.15
CA ILE A 185 -5.00 -10.29 0.12
C ILE A 185 -3.56 -10.85 0.13
N SER A 186 -3.32 -12.00 -0.52
CA SER A 186 -2.00 -12.63 -0.60
C SER A 186 -0.94 -11.81 -1.34
N GLU A 187 -1.37 -10.93 -2.24
CA GLU A 187 -0.45 -10.07 -3.00
C GLU A 187 0.07 -8.90 -2.15
N LEU A 188 -0.73 -8.44 -1.18
CA LEU A 188 -0.36 -7.45 -0.16
C LEU A 188 0.57 -8.01 0.91
N LEU A 189 0.72 -9.33 0.98
CA LEU A 189 1.69 -9.96 1.85
C LEU A 189 3.10 -9.80 1.25
N PRO A 190 4.09 -9.42 2.07
CA PRO A 190 5.47 -9.29 1.63
C PRO A 190 5.96 -10.57 0.94
N ALA A 191 6.80 -10.39 -0.08
CA ALA A 191 7.20 -11.47 -1.00
C ALA A 191 7.91 -12.67 -0.34
N SER A 192 8.38 -12.54 0.91
CA SER A 192 8.91 -13.66 1.71
C SER A 192 7.84 -14.66 2.16
N TYR A 193 6.56 -14.29 2.11
CA TYR A 193 5.43 -15.10 2.56
C TYR A 193 4.47 -15.48 1.42
N SER A 194 4.69 -14.99 0.20
CA SER A 194 3.92 -15.46 -0.95
C SER A 194 4.38 -16.88 -1.33
N THR A 195 3.48 -17.86 -1.21
CA THR A 195 3.70 -19.17 -1.81
C THR A 195 3.80 -18.98 -3.33
N PRO A 196 4.74 -19.66 -4.03
CA PRO A 196 4.87 -19.50 -5.48
C PRO A 196 3.57 -19.95 -6.16
N THR A 197 2.75 -18.98 -6.57
CA THR A 197 1.59 -19.23 -7.40
C THR A 197 2.09 -19.68 -8.76
N LYS A 198 1.76 -20.92 -9.14
CA LYS A 198 2.04 -21.45 -10.47
C LYS A 198 1.46 -20.50 -11.51
N GLY A 199 2.36 -19.87 -12.29
CA GLY A 199 2.02 -18.82 -13.23
C GLY A 199 0.93 -19.23 -14.23
N LYS A 200 -0.14 -18.45 -14.27
CA LYS A 200 -0.96 -18.33 -15.48
C LYS A 200 -0.25 -17.34 -16.41
N LYS A 201 0.28 -17.85 -17.52
CA LYS A 201 0.72 -17.03 -18.67
C LYS A 201 -0.42 -16.08 -19.07
N LYS A 202 -0.28 -14.77 -18.82
CA LYS A 202 -1.08 -13.75 -19.50
C LYS A 202 -0.41 -13.43 -20.84
N GLY A 203 -1.18 -13.56 -21.91
CA GLY A 203 -0.77 -13.30 -23.28
C GLY A 203 -0.43 -11.83 -23.51
N SER A 204 0.53 -11.63 -24.41
CA SER A 204 0.91 -10.35 -24.99
C SER A 204 -0.31 -9.64 -25.59
N GLY A 205 -0.70 -8.51 -25.00
CA GLY A 205 -1.64 -7.55 -25.56
C GLY A 205 -1.03 -6.16 -25.46
N THR A 206 -0.55 -5.64 -26.58
CA THR A 206 0.06 -4.30 -26.69
C THR A 206 -1.03 -3.22 -26.61
N SER A 207 -1.13 -2.54 -25.47
CA SER A 207 -1.97 -1.33 -25.36
C SER A 207 -1.11 -0.07 -25.52
N LYS A 208 -1.44 0.71 -26.56
CA LYS A 208 -0.82 1.99 -26.91
C LYS A 208 -1.03 3.02 -25.79
N ARG A 209 0.08 3.53 -25.22
CA ARG A 209 0.11 4.73 -24.37
C ARG A 209 -0.53 5.91 -25.12
N ARG A 210 -1.56 6.53 -24.54
CA ARG A 210 -1.96 7.90 -24.89
C ARG A 210 -1.17 8.87 -24.02
N LYS A 211 -0.36 9.69 -24.69
CA LYS A 211 0.40 10.81 -24.12
C LYS A 211 -0.59 11.92 -23.81
N VAL A 212 -0.75 12.29 -22.54
CA VAL A 212 -1.44 13.53 -22.15
C VAL A 212 -0.36 14.55 -21.85
N MET A 213 -0.48 15.68 -22.54
CA MET A 213 0.45 16.81 -22.52
C MET A 213 0.38 17.49 -21.14
N ILE A 214 1.52 17.61 -20.46
CA ILE A 214 1.72 18.68 -19.48
C ILE A 214 2.18 19.87 -20.31
N ASP A 215 1.30 20.85 -20.46
CA ASP A 215 1.70 22.19 -20.92
C ASP A 215 2.71 22.72 -19.90
N SER A 216 3.87 23.12 -20.41
CA SER A 216 4.88 23.83 -19.65
C SER A 216 4.52 25.31 -19.77
N ASP A 217 3.87 25.85 -18.74
CA ASP A 217 3.75 27.31 -18.60
C ASP A 217 5.10 27.85 -18.11
N ASP A 218 5.89 28.30 -19.08
CA ASP A 218 7.05 29.17 -18.94
C ASP A 218 6.56 30.61 -18.99
N ASP A 219 6.43 31.26 -17.84
CA ASP A 219 6.25 32.71 -17.73
C ASP A 219 7.42 33.31 -16.95
N SER A 220 8.54 33.46 -17.65
CA SER A 220 9.66 34.32 -17.26
C SER A 220 9.30 35.79 -17.53
N VAL A 221 8.79 36.50 -16.52
CA VAL A 221 8.62 37.97 -16.60
C VAL A 221 9.96 38.65 -16.31
N ASN A 222 10.64 39.07 -17.37
CA ASN A 222 11.73 40.05 -17.32
C ASN A 222 11.12 41.44 -17.07
N GLY A 223 11.43 42.03 -15.92
CA GLY A 223 11.22 43.44 -15.65
C GLY A 223 12.48 44.24 -16.00
N ASP A 224 12.39 45.07 -17.03
CA ASP A 224 13.29 46.20 -17.28
C ASP A 224 12.44 47.46 -17.49
N PHE A 225 12.89 48.54 -16.83
CA PHE A 225 12.39 49.92 -16.70
C PHE A 225 11.53 50.27 -15.48
#